data_AF-A0A7C5DHF0-F1
#
_entry.id   AF-A0A7C5DHF0-F1
#
_cell.length_a   1.000
_cell.length_b   1.000
_cell.length_c   1.000
_cell.angle_alpha   90.00
_cell.angle_beta   90.00
_cell.angle_gamma   90.00
#
_symmetry.space_group_name_H-M   'P 1'
#
loop_
_entity.id
_entity.type
_entity.pdbx_description
1 polymer ?
#
loop_
_entity_poly.entity_id
_entity_poly.type
_entity_poly.pdbx_seq_one_letter_code
_entity_poly.pdbx_strand_id
1 'polypeptide(L)'
;MQLTLEWSKFFNSFEEDKIKENTPESPGIYLFWVKLTKGEWKCFFVGETSNLQKRILSHTKPTEKRICISDRIKDKNCGYEFAIVEENSHREGIMTYLCDYYKPECSPDRQWGYPIFVNLPE
;
A
#
# COMPACT_ATOMS: atom_id res chain seq x y z
N MET A 1 -18.50 9.46 8.08
CA MET A 1 -17.76 10.43 7.26
C MET A 1 -17.12 9.67 6.13
N GLN A 2 -17.24 10.17 4.90
CA GLN A 2 -16.58 9.60 3.73
C GLN A 2 -15.56 10.64 3.26
N LEU A 3 -14.29 10.23 3.14
CA LEU A 3 -13.24 11.07 2.58
C LEU A 3 -13.00 10.67 1.12
N THR A 4 -12.68 11.63 0.27
CA THR A 4 -12.27 11.34 -1.10
C THR A 4 -10.76 11.48 -1.18
N LEU A 5 -10.08 10.42 -1.59
CA LEU A 5 -8.64 10.37 -1.80
C LEU A 5 -8.32 10.57 -3.27
N GLU A 6 -7.28 11.37 -3.52
CA GLU A 6 -6.58 11.41 -4.80
C GLU A 6 -5.56 10.28 -4.84
N TRP A 7 -5.95 9.16 -5.43
CA TRP A 7 -5.05 8.03 -5.65
C TRP A 7 -4.04 8.36 -6.75
N SER A 8 -2.81 7.90 -6.57
CA SER A 8 -1.81 7.88 -7.63
C SER A 8 -2.29 6.99 -8.77
N LYS A 9 -1.68 7.14 -9.95
CA LYS A 9 -1.75 6.06 -10.96
C LYS A 9 -1.15 4.77 -10.40
N PHE A 10 -1.47 3.65 -11.05
CA PHE A 10 -0.85 2.36 -10.75
C PHE A 10 0.60 2.29 -11.26
N PHE A 11 1.50 1.80 -10.41
CA PHE A 11 2.92 1.56 -10.72
C PHE A 11 3.22 0.05 -10.68
N ASN A 12 3.69 -0.50 -11.80
CA ASN A 12 3.93 -1.95 -11.96
C ASN A 12 5.39 -2.37 -11.75
N SER A 13 6.18 -1.57 -11.02
CA SER A 13 7.61 -1.84 -10.79
C SER A 13 8.02 -1.42 -9.38
N PHE A 14 8.77 -2.30 -8.71
CA PHE A 14 9.40 -2.04 -7.41
C PHE A 14 10.91 -1.75 -7.54
N GLU A 15 11.37 -1.36 -8.73
CA GLU A 15 12.75 -0.90 -8.92
C GLU A 15 13.00 0.39 -8.12
N GLU A 16 14.16 0.46 -7.44
CA GLU A 16 14.48 1.55 -6.53
C GLU A 16 14.40 2.94 -7.19
N ASP A 17 14.97 3.10 -8.37
CA ASP A 17 14.95 4.37 -9.09
C ASP A 17 13.54 4.76 -9.52
N LYS A 18 12.70 3.78 -9.87
CA LYS A 18 11.29 4.00 -10.21
C LYS A 18 10.47 4.38 -8.99
N ILE A 19 10.72 3.78 -7.84
CA ILE A 19 10.06 4.19 -6.59
C ILE A 19 10.44 5.64 -6.25
N LYS A 20 11.72 6.00 -6.33
CA LYS A 20 12.19 7.36 -6.04
C LYS A 20 11.64 8.41 -7.01
N GLU A 21 11.56 8.08 -8.29
CA GLU A 21 11.02 8.96 -9.34
C GLU A 21 9.52 9.22 -9.16
N ASN A 22 8.76 8.19 -8.76
CA ASN A 22 7.30 8.22 -8.83
C ASN A 22 6.59 8.41 -7.47
N THR A 23 7.31 8.28 -6.36
CA THR A 23 6.71 8.26 -5.01
C THR A 23 7.22 9.46 -4.21
N PRO A 24 6.33 10.28 -3.63
CA PRO A 24 6.72 11.44 -2.85
C PRO A 24 7.24 11.04 -1.45
N GLU A 25 8.06 11.92 -0.87
CA GLU A 25 8.48 11.85 0.53
C GLU A 25 7.41 12.44 1.47
N SER A 26 6.17 11.97 1.34
CA SER A 26 5.01 12.49 2.07
C SER A 26 4.33 11.40 2.90
N PRO A 27 3.59 11.75 3.95
CA PRO A 27 2.75 10.79 4.67
C PRO A 27 1.60 10.29 3.79
N GLY A 28 1.19 9.04 3.99
CA GLY A 28 0.08 8.50 3.22
C GLY A 28 -0.21 7.03 3.43
N ILE A 29 -1.14 6.54 2.60
CA ILE A 29 -1.59 5.15 2.53
C ILE A 29 -1.10 4.57 1.22
N TYR A 30 -0.73 3.29 1.23
CA TYR A 30 -0.30 2.56 0.04
C TYR A 30 -0.88 1.16 0.00
N LEU A 31 -1.10 0.68 -1.22
CA LEU A 31 -1.63 -0.64 -1.52
C LEU A 31 -0.59 -1.38 -2.38
N PHE A 32 -0.34 -2.64 -2.07
CA PHE A 32 0.40 -3.52 -2.97
C PHE A 32 -0.51 -4.57 -3.58
N TRP A 33 -0.27 -4.81 -4.87
CA TRP A 33 -1.06 -5.64 -5.74
C TRP A 33 -0.20 -6.71 -6.35
N VAL A 34 -0.74 -7.92 -6.48
CA VAL A 34 -0.11 -9.04 -7.18
C VAL A 34 -0.98 -9.44 -8.35
N LYS A 35 -0.35 -9.68 -9.50
CA LYS A 35 -1.03 -10.16 -10.69
C LYS A 35 -1.22 -11.67 -10.59
N LEU A 36 -2.47 -12.11 -10.61
CA LEU A 36 -2.83 -13.52 -10.60
C LEU A 36 -2.66 -14.12 -12.00
N THR A 37 -2.59 -15.46 -12.07
CA THR A 37 -2.43 -16.21 -13.33
C THR A 37 -3.53 -15.93 -14.36
N LYS A 38 -4.72 -15.54 -13.91
CA LYS A 38 -5.87 -15.16 -14.76
C LYS A 38 -5.80 -13.71 -15.27
N GLY A 39 -4.76 -12.95 -14.92
CA GLY A 39 -4.56 -11.56 -15.32
C GLY A 39 -5.16 -10.51 -14.38
N GLU A 40 -5.98 -10.94 -13.42
CA GLU A 40 -6.58 -10.09 -12.38
C GLU A 40 -5.52 -9.61 -11.38
N TRP A 41 -5.69 -8.40 -10.85
CA TRP A 41 -4.89 -7.89 -9.74
C TRP A 41 -5.61 -8.12 -8.42
N LYS A 42 -4.85 -8.57 -7.41
CA LYS A 42 -5.35 -8.75 -6.04
C LYS A 42 -4.51 -7.95 -5.07
N CYS A 43 -5.16 -7.17 -4.22
CA CYS A 43 -4.48 -6.48 -3.13
C CYS A 43 -4.00 -7.52 -2.12
N PHE A 44 -2.70 -7.52 -1.83
CA PHE A 44 -2.09 -8.44 -0.86
C PHE A 44 -1.52 -7.71 0.36
N PHE A 45 -1.39 -6.38 0.30
CA PHE A 45 -0.90 -5.57 1.40
C PHE A 45 -1.53 -4.18 1.39
N VAL A 46 -1.85 -3.68 2.57
CA VAL A 46 -2.27 -2.30 2.83
C VAL A 46 -1.36 -1.77 3.94
N GLY A 47 -0.83 -0.57 3.76
CA GLY A 47 0.00 0.06 4.80
C GLY A 47 -0.18 1.56 4.85
N GLU A 48 0.23 2.11 6.00
CA GLU A 48 0.32 3.54 6.24
C GLU A 48 1.74 3.92 6.66
N THR A 49 2.08 5.20 6.53
CA THR A 49 3.43 5.71 6.81
C THR A 49 3.45 7.23 6.89
N SER A 50 4.45 7.77 7.60
CA SER A 50 4.81 9.19 7.57
C SER A 50 5.67 9.58 6.36
N ASN A 51 6.20 8.59 5.62
CA ASN A 51 6.97 8.80 4.39
C ASN A 51 6.76 7.61 3.44
N LEU A 52 6.02 7.84 2.36
CA LEU A 52 5.64 6.86 1.34
C LEU A 52 6.88 6.28 0.65
N GLN A 53 7.73 7.13 0.08
CA GLN A 53 8.91 6.69 -0.67
C GLN A 53 9.83 5.79 0.18
N LYS A 54 10.20 6.25 1.38
CA LYS A 54 11.09 5.50 2.28
C LYS A 54 10.47 4.16 2.69
N ARG A 55 9.17 4.13 2.98
CA ARG A 55 8.51 2.90 3.46
C ARG A 55 8.32 1.89 2.34
N ILE A 56 7.85 2.31 1.17
CA ILE A 56 7.71 1.43 0.00
C ILE A 56 9.08 0.85 -0.38
N LEU A 57 10.12 1.68 -0.41
CA LEU A 57 11.49 1.21 -0.68
C LEU A 57 11.98 0.22 0.39
N SER A 58 11.60 0.39 1.66
CA SER A 58 12.03 -0.54 2.72
C SER A 58 11.54 -1.97 2.51
N HIS A 59 10.37 -2.16 1.89
CA HIS A 59 9.80 -3.48 1.60
C HIS A 59 10.55 -4.25 0.51
N THR A 60 11.35 -3.55 -0.31
CA THR A 60 12.18 -4.18 -1.35
C THR A 60 13.55 -4.64 -0.84
N LYS A 61 13.91 -4.26 0.39
CA LYS A 61 15.21 -4.59 0.98
C LYS A 61 15.18 -5.97 1.65
N PRO A 62 16.32 -6.69 1.69
CA PRO A 62 16.42 -7.99 2.38
C PRO A 62 16.12 -7.92 3.89
N THR A 63 16.14 -6.73 4.47
CA THR A 63 15.82 -6.47 5.88
C THR A 63 14.32 -6.45 6.18
N GLU A 64 13.45 -6.57 5.17
CA GLU A 64 12.01 -6.67 5.38
C GLU A 64 11.70 -7.93 6.19
N LYS A 65 11.08 -7.73 7.37
CA LYS A 65 10.79 -8.81 8.31
C LYS A 65 9.51 -9.54 7.94
N ARG A 66 8.61 -8.89 7.19
CA ARG A 66 7.36 -9.47 6.71
C ARG A 66 7.64 -10.32 5.47
N ILE A 67 8.01 -11.58 5.72
CA ILE A 67 8.35 -12.56 4.69
C ILE A 67 7.29 -12.60 3.58
N CYS A 68 6.01 -12.60 3.95
CA CYS A 68 4.86 -12.55 3.03
C CYS A 68 4.97 -11.44 1.96
N ILE A 69 5.36 -10.22 2.35
CA ILE A 69 5.53 -9.10 1.42
C ILE A 69 6.75 -9.33 0.54
N SER A 70 7.87 -9.68 1.17
CA SER A 70 9.14 -9.85 0.46
C SER A 70 9.09 -10.94 -0.60
N ASP A 71 8.35 -12.03 -0.35
CA ASP A 71 8.20 -13.13 -1.30
C ASP A 71 7.36 -12.72 -2.50
N ARG A 72 6.26 -11.98 -2.28
CA ARG A 72 5.44 -11.44 -3.38
C ARG A 72 6.22 -10.46 -4.26
N ILE A 73 6.98 -9.55 -3.66
CA ILE A 73 7.76 -8.56 -4.43
C ILE A 73 8.85 -9.24 -5.26
N LYS A 74 9.47 -10.32 -4.77
CA LYS A 74 10.51 -11.08 -5.51
C LYS A 74 9.98 -11.76 -6.78
N ASP A 75 8.70 -12.15 -6.80
CA ASP A 75 8.07 -12.77 -7.98
C ASP A 75 7.87 -11.81 -9.15
N LYS A 76 8.17 -10.50 -8.97
CA LYS A 76 8.14 -9.41 -9.97
C LYS A 76 6.81 -9.18 -10.70
N ASN A 77 5.74 -9.88 -10.32
CA ASN A 77 4.39 -9.66 -10.82
C ASN A 77 3.58 -8.81 -9.85
N CYS A 78 4.17 -7.73 -9.35
CA CYS A 78 3.57 -6.85 -8.35
C CYS A 78 3.53 -5.40 -8.83
N GLY A 79 2.58 -4.65 -8.28
CA GLY A 79 2.52 -3.21 -8.42
C GLY A 79 2.01 -2.54 -7.15
N TYR A 80 1.98 -1.22 -7.18
CA TYR A 80 1.53 -0.42 -6.06
C TYR A 80 0.86 0.87 -6.51
N GLU A 81 0.09 1.43 -5.60
CA GLU A 81 -0.46 2.77 -5.70
C GLU A 81 -0.59 3.34 -4.29
N PHE A 82 -0.78 4.65 -4.19
CA PHE A 82 -0.80 5.36 -2.93
C PHE A 82 -1.70 6.59 -2.98
N ALA A 83 -2.05 7.11 -1.80
CA ALA A 83 -2.67 8.41 -1.64
C ALA A 83 -1.95 9.17 -0.52
N ILE A 84 -1.70 10.46 -0.73
CA ILE A 84 -1.14 11.34 0.30
C ILE A 84 -2.22 11.62 1.33
N VAL A 85 -1.91 11.40 2.60
CA VAL A 85 -2.83 11.62 3.73
C VAL A 85 -2.02 12.17 4.90
N GLU A 86 -2.14 13.47 5.15
CA GLU A 86 -1.35 14.20 6.15
C GLU A 86 -1.70 13.77 7.59
N GLU A 87 -2.99 13.62 7.89
CA GLU A 87 -3.46 13.35 9.24
C GLU A 87 -3.30 11.86 9.62
N ASN A 88 -2.63 11.59 10.75
CA ASN A 88 -2.37 10.22 11.20
C ASN A 88 -3.65 9.46 11.55
N SER A 89 -4.60 10.12 12.22
CA SER A 89 -5.91 9.54 12.56
C SER A 89 -6.67 9.10 11.29
N HIS A 90 -6.59 9.89 10.21
CA HIS A 90 -7.16 9.55 8.92
C HIS A 90 -6.48 8.32 8.32
N ARG A 91 -5.14 8.28 8.34
CA ARG A 91 -4.39 7.11 7.86
C ARG A 91 -4.80 5.82 8.57
N GLU A 92 -4.88 5.85 9.90
CA GLU A 92 -5.29 4.69 10.70
C GLU A 92 -6.72 4.23 10.36
N GLY A 93 -7.67 5.16 10.26
CA GLY A 93 -9.05 4.84 9.91
C GLY A 93 -9.22 4.37 8.46
N ILE A 94 -8.47 4.95 7.52
CA ILE A 94 -8.49 4.54 6.11
C ILE A 94 -7.87 3.16 5.95
N MET A 95 -6.68 2.92 6.54
CA MET A 95 -6.06 1.59 6.57
C MET A 95 -7.03 0.56 7.15
N THR A 96 -7.81 0.98 8.16
CA THR A 96 -8.83 0.11 8.77
C THR A 96 -9.88 -0.33 7.76
N TYR A 97 -10.52 0.63 7.13
CA TYR A 97 -11.52 0.36 6.10
C TYR A 97 -10.96 -0.47 4.93
N LEU A 98 -9.76 -0.14 4.45
CA LEU A 98 -9.18 -0.79 3.27
C LEU A 98 -8.82 -2.25 3.53
N CYS A 99 -8.31 -2.60 4.71
CA CYS A 99 -8.06 -4.02 4.97
C CYS A 99 -9.34 -4.80 5.23
N ASP A 100 -10.37 -4.20 5.84
CA ASP A 100 -11.68 -4.85 5.97
C ASP A 100 -12.28 -5.14 4.59
N TYR A 101 -12.12 -4.19 3.65
CA TYR A 101 -12.55 -4.32 2.27
C TYR A 101 -11.74 -5.38 1.49
N TYR A 102 -10.42 -5.24 1.43
CA TYR A 102 -9.56 -6.09 0.59
C TYR A 102 -9.18 -7.43 1.20
N LYS A 103 -9.22 -7.54 2.53
CA LYS A 103 -8.78 -8.73 3.30
C LYS A 103 -7.40 -9.22 2.84
N PRO A 104 -6.36 -8.35 2.92
CA PRO A 104 -5.04 -8.63 2.38
C PRO A 104 -4.40 -9.85 3.06
N GLU A 105 -3.77 -10.69 2.26
CA GLU A 105 -3.07 -11.90 2.74
C GLU A 105 -1.95 -11.54 3.73
N CYS A 106 -1.17 -10.50 3.41
CA CYS A 106 -0.08 -10.04 4.27
C CYS A 106 -0.55 -8.96 5.25
N SER A 107 -1.62 -9.21 6.02
CA SER A 107 -2.19 -8.18 6.91
C SER A 107 -1.14 -7.57 7.86
N PRO A 108 -1.18 -6.24 8.11
CA PRO A 108 -0.33 -5.62 9.12
C PRO A 108 -0.67 -6.14 10.52
N ASP A 109 0.25 -5.95 11.48
CA ASP A 109 0.00 -6.36 12.86
C ASP A 109 -1.15 -5.56 13.47
N ARG A 110 -2.03 -6.25 14.20
CA ARG A 110 -3.40 -5.84 14.50
C ARG A 110 -3.46 -4.67 15.51
N GLN A 111 -3.59 -3.42 15.06
CA GLN A 111 -4.19 -2.32 15.82
C GLN A 111 -5.03 -1.45 14.87
N TRP A 112 -6.33 -1.39 15.14
CA TRP A 112 -7.30 -0.74 14.24
C TRP A 112 -7.95 0.44 14.96
N GLY A 113 -7.93 1.60 14.31
CA GLY A 113 -8.75 2.75 14.70
C GLY A 113 -10.20 2.56 14.23
N TYR A 114 -11.02 3.60 14.34
CA TYR A 114 -12.36 3.59 13.72
C TYR A 114 -12.25 3.73 12.19
N PRO A 115 -12.95 2.89 11.40
CA PRO A 115 -12.85 2.92 9.95
C PRO A 115 -13.32 4.26 9.36
N ILE A 116 -12.56 4.77 8.40
CA ILE A 116 -12.92 5.93 7.59
C ILE A 116 -13.08 5.47 6.15
N PHE A 117 -14.31 5.62 5.65
CA PHE A 117 -14.69 5.19 4.30
C PHE A 117 -14.08 6.11 3.25
N VAL A 118 -13.52 5.53 2.19
CA VAL A 118 -12.94 6.26 1.05
C VAL A 118 -13.34 5.65 -0.28
N ASN A 119 -13.21 6.43 -1.36
CA ASN A 119 -13.19 5.87 -2.70
C ASN A 119 -12.01 4.90 -2.86
N LEU A 120 -12.22 3.83 -3.61
CA LEU A 120 -11.19 2.89 -3.98
C LEU A 120 -10.41 3.44 -5.19
N PRO A 121 -9.16 3.04 -5.38
CA PRO A 121 -8.44 3.31 -6.62
C PRO A 121 -9.14 2.69 -7.83
N GLU A 122 -8.95 3.30 -9.00
CA GLU A 122 -9.58 2.92 -10.28
C GLU A 122 -8.85 1.77 -11.00
#